data_AF-A0A920F183-F1
#
_entry.id   AF-A0A920F183-F1
#
_cell.length_a   1.000
_cell.length_b   1.000
_cell.length_c   1.000
_cell.angle_alpha   90.00
_cell.angle_beta   90.00
_cell.angle_gamma   90.00
#
_symmetry.space_group_name_H-M   'P 1'
#
loop_
_entity.id
_entity.type
_entity.pdbx_description
1 polymer ?
#
loop_
_entity_poly.entity_id
_entity_poly.type
_entity_poly.pdbx_seq_one_letter_code
_entity_poly.pdbx_strand_id
1 'polypeptide(L)'
;MHISREIREWSFAHDIEDVFYKTHPKDKEDNLFEEGYKLLSGEMLIEKFLSNNYFDYVIGVHSSVLIFAKQLYGNQTEVISFGLDKLKFKNQSLKIKLYNLYHELGIIIR
;
A
#
# COMPACT_ATOMS: atom_id res chain seq x y z
N MET A 1 -12.83 -3.69 -12.43
CA MET A 1 -12.51 -2.43 -11.74
C MET A 1 -11.03 -2.47 -11.43
N HIS A 2 -10.23 -1.54 -11.96
CA HIS A 2 -8.77 -1.54 -11.81
C HIS A 2 -8.41 -0.95 -10.45
N ILE A 3 -7.54 -1.63 -9.69
CA ILE A 3 -7.10 -1.19 -8.35
C ILE A 3 -6.45 0.20 -8.38
N SER A 4 -5.72 0.53 -9.45
CA SER A 4 -5.14 1.87 -9.64
C SER A 4 -6.19 2.97 -9.57
N ARG A 5 -7.33 2.77 -10.24
CA ARG A 5 -8.45 3.72 -10.21
C ARG A 5 -9.05 3.86 -8.81
N GLU A 6 -9.25 2.75 -8.09
CA GLU A 6 -9.78 2.79 -6.72
C GLU A 6 -8.86 3.54 -5.77
N ILE A 7 -7.54 3.32 -5.89
CA ILE A 7 -6.54 4.06 -5.13
C ILE A 7 -6.61 5.55 -5.47
N ARG A 8 -6.63 5.91 -6.77
CA ARG A 8 -6.68 7.31 -7.20
C ARG A 8 -7.94 8.03 -6.73
N GLU A 9 -9.11 7.42 -6.90
CA GLU A 9 -10.39 7.99 -6.45
C GLU A 9 -10.41 8.19 -4.93
N TRP A 10 -9.86 7.23 -4.19
CA TRP A 10 -9.74 7.33 -2.73
C TRP A 10 -8.77 8.44 -2.33
N SER A 11 -7.58 8.51 -2.94
CA SER A 11 -6.59 9.55 -2.67
C SER A 11 -7.13 10.95 -2.96
N PHE A 12 -7.84 11.11 -4.08
CA PHE A 12 -8.49 12.39 -4.41
C PHE A 12 -9.55 12.80 -3.37
N ALA A 13 -10.37 11.85 -2.90
CA ALA A 13 -11.39 12.12 -1.89
C ALA A 13 -10.83 12.43 -0.49
N HIS A 14 -9.53 12.22 -0.27
CA HIS A 14 -8.83 12.50 1.00
C HIS A 14 -7.81 13.65 0.84
N ASP A 15 -7.93 14.45 -0.22
CA ASP A 15 -7.07 15.61 -0.49
C ASP A 15 -5.57 15.28 -0.49
N ILE A 16 -5.21 14.07 -0.96
CA ILE A 16 -3.81 13.64 -1.07
C ILE A 16 -3.22 14.17 -2.37
N GLU A 17 -2.39 15.20 -2.24
CA GLU A 17 -1.77 15.89 -3.39
C GLU A 17 -0.36 15.37 -3.72
N ASP A 18 0.41 14.98 -2.69
CA ASP A 18 1.81 14.57 -2.82
C ASP A 18 1.97 13.06 -2.70
N VAL A 19 2.00 12.39 -3.86
CA VAL A 19 2.12 10.92 -3.93
C VAL A 19 3.50 10.52 -4.41
N PHE A 20 4.17 9.67 -3.64
CA PHE A 20 5.38 8.98 -4.07
C PHE A 20 5.04 7.55 -4.48
N TYR A 21 5.49 7.15 -5.66
CA TYR A 21 5.22 5.82 -6.21
C TYR A 21 6.50 4.99 -6.27
N LYS A 22 6.45 3.78 -5.69
CA LYS A 22 7.51 2.79 -5.83
C LYS A 22 7.03 1.63 -6.70
N THR A 23 7.64 1.47 -7.86
CA THR A 23 7.45 0.30 -8.72
C THR A 23 7.83 -0.99 -7.98
N HIS A 24 6.95 -1.99 -8.07
CA HIS A 24 7.23 -3.34 -7.59
C HIS A 24 8.24 -4.01 -8.56
N PRO A 25 9.30 -4.70 -8.10
CA PRO A 25 10.33 -5.27 -8.98
C PRO A 25 9.85 -6.27 -10.06
N LYS A 26 8.62 -6.77 -9.90
CA LYS A 26 7.95 -7.70 -10.82
C LYS A 26 6.88 -7.05 -11.68
N ASP A 27 6.52 -5.81 -11.38
CA ASP A 27 5.57 -5.02 -12.15
C ASP A 27 6.35 -4.19 -13.17
N LYS A 28 6.43 -4.70 -14.40
CA LYS A 28 7.17 -4.03 -15.49
C LYS A 28 6.35 -2.96 -16.20
N GLU A 29 5.04 -2.95 -15.98
CA GLU A 29 4.09 -2.11 -16.69
C GLU A 29 3.63 -0.92 -15.82
N ASP A 30 4.19 -0.79 -14.60
CA ASP A 30 3.83 0.25 -13.63
C ASP A 30 2.31 0.38 -13.47
N ASN A 31 1.62 -0.74 -13.29
CA ASN A 31 0.15 -0.84 -13.39
C ASN A 31 -0.63 0.05 -12.40
N LEU A 32 0.04 0.59 -11.40
CA LEU A 32 -0.52 1.46 -10.37
C LEU A 32 0.03 2.90 -10.42
N PHE A 33 0.94 3.19 -11.36
CA PHE A 33 1.43 4.53 -11.57
C PHE A 33 0.36 5.38 -12.26
N GLU A 34 0.25 6.63 -11.82
CA GLU A 34 -0.64 7.62 -12.40
C GLU A 34 0.16 8.89 -12.66
N GLU A 35 -0.27 9.68 -13.65
CA GLU A 35 0.36 10.96 -13.95
C GLU A 35 0.32 11.89 -12.72
N GLY A 36 1.43 12.56 -12.44
CA GLY A 36 1.60 13.42 -11.28
C GLY A 36 2.25 12.74 -10.06
N TYR A 37 2.35 11.40 -10.04
CA TYR A 37 3.06 10.71 -8.97
C TYR A 37 4.58 10.90 -9.09
N LYS A 38 5.25 11.09 -7.95
CA LYS A 38 6.70 11.19 -7.84
C LYS A 38 7.29 9.77 -7.84
N LEU A 39 7.78 9.34 -9.00
CA LEU A 39 8.40 8.01 -9.14
C LEU A 39 9.70 7.93 -8.32
N LEU A 40 9.75 6.96 -7.41
CA LEU A 40 10.96 6.61 -6.68
C LEU A 40 11.87 5.73 -7.54
N SER A 41 13.18 5.93 -7.40
CA SER A 41 14.18 5.13 -8.11
C SER A 41 13.96 3.62 -7.87
N GLY A 42 14.13 2.83 -8.93
CA GLY A 42 14.03 1.37 -8.88
C GLY A 42 14.99 0.73 -7.86
N GLU A 43 16.18 1.31 -7.71
CA GLU A 43 17.26 0.85 -6.81
C GLU A 43 17.02 1.23 -5.34
N MET A 44 16.08 2.14 -5.07
CA MET A 44 15.79 2.59 -3.72
C MET A 44 15.06 1.49 -2.94
N LEU A 45 15.62 1.12 -1.78
CA LEU A 45 14.93 0.26 -0.82
C LEU A 45 13.79 1.04 -0.17
N ILE A 46 12.57 0.51 -0.29
CA ILE A 46 11.37 1.19 0.22
C ILE A 46 11.42 1.34 1.74
N GLU A 47 11.95 0.34 2.45
CA GLU A 47 12.11 0.36 3.90
C GLU A 47 13.03 1.52 4.32
N LYS A 48 14.17 1.69 3.62
CA LYS A 48 15.10 2.79 3.89
C LYS A 48 14.45 4.14 3.58
N PHE A 49 13.68 4.24 2.50
CA PHE A 49 12.99 5.48 2.16
C PHE A 49 11.95 5.87 3.22
N LEU A 50 11.13 4.91 3.66
CA LEU A 50 10.18 5.11 4.75
C LEU A 50 10.89 5.46 6.06
N SER A 51 12.00 4.82 6.43
CA SER A 51 12.71 5.17 7.67
C SER A 51 13.30 6.59 7.71
N ASN A 52 13.48 7.23 6.55
CA ASN A 52 14.04 8.58 6.45
C ASN A 52 13.01 9.67 6.15
N ASN A 53 11.76 9.30 5.87
CA ASN A 53 10.71 10.22 5.47
C ASN A 53 9.41 9.86 6.19
N TYR A 54 8.64 10.84 6.63
CA TYR A 54 7.33 10.60 7.22
C TYR A 54 6.23 10.69 6.14
N PHE A 55 5.19 9.86 6.29
CA PHE A 55 4.02 9.86 5.42
C PHE A 55 2.76 9.72 6.27
N ASP A 56 1.75 10.53 6.00
CA ASP A 56 0.42 10.38 6.62
C ASP A 56 -0.30 9.12 6.12
N TYR A 57 0.00 8.72 4.88
CA TYR A 57 -0.61 7.55 4.23
C TYR A 57 0.44 6.63 3.60
N VAL A 58 0.29 5.31 3.81
CA VAL A 58 1.02 4.28 3.05
C VAL A 58 0.01 3.31 2.45
N ILE A 59 -0.08 3.32 1.12
CA ILE A 59 -1.07 2.56 0.36
C ILE A 59 -0.38 1.46 -0.45
N GLY A 60 -0.96 0.27 -0.48
CA GLY A 60 -0.46 -0.82 -1.31
C GLY A 60 -1.50 -1.89 -1.61
N VAL A 61 -1.08 -2.88 -2.40
CA VAL A 61 -1.92 -4.02 -2.79
C VAL A 61 -1.32 -5.28 -2.17
N HIS A 62 -1.76 -5.62 -0.95
CA HIS A 62 -1.26 -6.77 -0.18
C HIS A 62 0.27 -6.92 -0.23
N SER A 63 0.97 -6.02 0.46
CA SER A 63 2.43 -5.99 0.52
C SER A 63 2.94 -6.10 1.96
N SER A 64 4.08 -6.76 2.16
CA SER A 64 4.77 -6.79 3.46
C SER A 64 5.22 -5.40 3.90
N VAL A 65 5.42 -4.46 2.97
CA VAL A 65 5.76 -3.06 3.25
C VAL A 65 4.69 -2.41 4.12
N LEU A 66 3.42 -2.81 4.03
CA LEU A 66 2.34 -2.28 4.86
C LEU A 66 2.53 -2.65 6.33
N ILE A 67 2.96 -3.88 6.60
CA ILE A 67 3.28 -4.34 7.96
C ILE A 67 4.48 -3.55 8.50
N PHE A 68 5.52 -3.38 7.67
CA PHE A 68 6.70 -2.59 8.04
C PHE A 68 6.34 -1.13 8.35
N ALA A 69 5.53 -0.48 7.52
CA ALA A 69 5.07 0.89 7.74
C ALA A 69 4.30 1.03 9.06
N LYS A 70 3.45 0.06 9.41
CA LYS A 70 2.77 0.04 10.72
C LYS A 70 3.73 -0.12 11.89
N GLN A 71 4.76 -0.95 11.76
CA GLN A 71 5.77 -1.08 12.81
C GLN A 71 6.61 0.20 12.96
N LEU A 72 6.88 0.89 11.85
CA LEU A 72 7.72 2.08 11.83
C LEU A 72 7.01 3.33 12.36
N TYR A 73 5.77 3.59 11.91
CA TYR A 73 5.05 4.83 12.21
C TYR A 73 3.90 4.66 13.21
N GLY A 74 3.49 3.43 13.52
CA GLY A 74 2.39 3.15 14.44
C GLY A 74 1.06 3.78 14.02
N ASN A 75 0.48 4.59 14.93
CA ASN A 75 -0.80 5.24 14.73
C ASN A 75 -0.70 6.61 14.04
N GLN A 76 0.50 7.10 13.74
CA GLN A 76 0.69 8.38 13.06
C GLN A 76 0.36 8.27 11.57
N THR A 77 0.51 7.09 10.99
CA THR A 77 0.26 6.82 9.57
C THR A 77 -0.94 5.90 9.37
N GLU A 78 -1.85 6.28 8.49
CA GLU A 78 -2.87 5.40 7.96
C GLU A 78 -2.26 4.46 6.91
N VAL A 79 -2.31 3.15 7.19
CA VAL A 79 -1.78 2.14 6.27
C VAL A 79 -2.94 1.36 5.69
N ILE A 80 -3.00 1.31 4.36
CA ILE A 80 -4.17 0.84 3.63
C ILE A 80 -3.76 -0.23 2.60
N SER A 81 -4.44 -1.37 2.66
CA SER A 81 -4.34 -2.42 1.66
C SER A 81 -5.58 -2.42 0.77
N PHE A 82 -5.41 -2.10 -0.51
CA PHE A 82 -6.45 -2.25 -1.52
C PHE A 82 -6.46 -3.65 -2.15
N GLY A 83 -7.64 -4.14 -2.51
CA GLY A 83 -7.83 -5.32 -3.35
C GLY A 83 -7.57 -6.66 -2.67
N LEU A 84 -7.49 -6.68 -1.33
CA LEU A 84 -7.30 -7.92 -0.58
C LEU A 84 -8.51 -8.87 -0.73
N ASP A 85 -9.70 -8.33 -0.94
CA ASP A 85 -10.94 -9.02 -1.24
C ASP A 85 -10.93 -9.73 -2.59
N LYS A 86 -10.16 -9.21 -3.55
CA LYS A 86 -10.03 -9.73 -4.92
C LYS A 86 -8.97 -10.81 -5.07
N LEU A 87 -8.15 -11.06 -4.03
CA LEU A 87 -7.14 -12.11 -4.05
C LEU A 87 -7.77 -13.50 -4.00
N LYS A 88 -7.26 -14.41 -4.83
CA LYS A 88 -7.61 -15.83 -4.78
C LYS A 88 -6.74 -16.53 -3.74
N PHE A 89 -7.36 -16.99 -2.66
CA PHE A 89 -6.69 -17.73 -1.61
C PHE A 89 -6.74 -19.23 -1.87
N LYS A 90 -5.66 -19.94 -1.52
CA LYS A 90 -5.58 -21.41 -1.61
C LYS A 90 -6.62 -22.10 -0.72
N ASN A 91 -6.96 -21.49 0.42
CA ASN A 91 -8.00 -21.95 1.33
C ASN A 91 -8.52 -20.79 2.20
N GLN A 92 -9.67 -21.00 2.83
CA GLN A 92 -10.32 -20.00 3.69
C GLN A 92 -9.53 -19.68 4.96
N SER A 93 -8.80 -20.65 5.54
CA SER A 93 -8.01 -20.42 6.76
C SER A 93 -6.91 -19.38 6.53
N LEU A 94 -6.23 -19.43 5.38
CA LEU A 94 -5.21 -18.45 5.01
C LEU A 94 -5.80 -17.05 4.85
N LYS A 95 -6.98 -16.94 4.22
CA LYS A 95 -7.71 -15.68 4.10
C LYS A 95 -8.00 -15.10 5.48
N ILE A 96 -8.62 -15.88 6.37
CA ILE A 96 -8.98 -15.43 7.72
C ILE A 96 -7.74 -15.00 8.51
N LYS A 97 -6.66 -15.79 8.49
CA LYS A 97 -5.41 -15.45 9.17
C LYS A 97 -4.85 -14.11 8.71
N LEU A 98 -4.84 -13.85 7.40
CA LEU A 98 -4.33 -12.61 6.85
C LEU A 98 -5.21 -11.41 7.21
N TYR A 99 -6.54 -11.55 7.13
CA TYR A 99 -7.47 -10.50 7.51
C TYR A 99 -7.34 -10.16 8.99
N ASN A 100 -7.23 -11.17 9.86
CA ASN A 100 -7.04 -10.97 11.29
C ASN A 100 -5.71 -10.26 11.57
N LEU A 101 -4.61 -10.67 10.92
CA LEU A 101 -3.32 -10.01 11.06
C LEU A 101 -3.39 -8.53 10.68
N TYR A 102 -4.02 -8.20 9.54
CA TYR A 102 -4.13 -6.81 9.10
C TYR A 102 -4.99 -5.99 10.06
N HIS A 103 -6.10 -6.54 10.53
CA HIS A 103 -6.96 -5.92 11.52
C HIS A 103 -6.22 -5.68 12.86
N GLU A 104 -5.49 -6.67 13.37
CA GLU A 104 -4.71 -6.57 14.60
C GLU A 104 -3.61 -5.51 14.53
N LEU A 105 -3.02 -5.32 13.35
CA LEU A 105 -2.01 -4.27 13.08
C LEU A 105 -2.62 -2.90 12.77
N GLY A 106 -3.95 -2.77 12.72
CA GLY A 106 -4.64 -1.54 12.33
C GLY A 106 -4.43 -1.15 10.86
N ILE A 107 -4.15 -2.12 9.98
CA ILE A 107 -4.10 -1.92 8.53
C ILE A 107 -5.53 -1.94 8.00
N ILE A 108 -5.92 -0.86 7.31
CA ILE A 108 -7.25 -0.70 6.73
C ILE A 108 -7.32 -1.54 5.46
N ILE A 109 -8.31 -2.42 5.36
CA ILE A 109 -8.57 -3.22 4.15
C ILE A 109 -9.64 -2.50 3.32
N ARG A 110 -9.36 -2.26 2.03
CA ARG A 110 -10.28 -1.67 1.05
C ARG A 110 -10.39 -2.52 -0.21
#